data_AF-A0A8D8AKC3-F1
#
_entry.id   AF-A0A8D8AKC3-F1
#
_cell.length_a   1.000
_cell.length_b   1.000
_cell.length_c   1.000
_cell.angle_alpha   90.00
_cell.angle_beta   90.00
_cell.angle_gamma   90.00
#
_symmetry.space_group_name_H-M   'P 1'
#
loop_
_entity.id
_entity.type
_entity.pdbx_description
1 polymer ?
#
loop_
_entity_poly.entity_id
_entity_poly.type
_entity_poly.pdbx_seq_one_letter_code
_entity_poly.pdbx_strand_id
1 'polypeptide(L)'
;MWENMNMRPLKRPRLGPPDVYPQEAKQREDELTSTHVKHGFATEHKLSEEFGTARNCNVTASKVGAYFNAILARKEELMTLPDSGRKKQQINPKDNFWPVTARNKATLDTWFKDLAGTKPLSSLAKKAPSFNKKEEIFAMLCENQVTMQRAAWFIKLSSAYTVAVSEAKIKKRQMPDPATEWTGTLIKFMKDLVPKLHDHYHQGPVQEKPLNSSSSTGPAGAMTPNSSLNTNSSTIPPPLSSPAGSLHSPASASLSGSASQNQPPPSPQEEQKLAQKQWSYCTQLCKYMYEEGLLDKSEFLNWVLDLLDRMKSSPSSDDGILKIYLPLAMQYLPDFVQSERFCRRLAYAVCKKLAHLINTMADSHNLCLADTGIKPK
;
A
#
# COMPACT_ATOMS: atom_id res chain seq x y z
N MET A 1 -33.40 7.85 -39.06
CA MET A 1 -32.87 8.13 -37.69
C MET A 1 -33.35 7.07 -36.67
N TRP A 2 -33.26 5.77 -36.94
CA TRP A 2 -33.70 4.73 -35.98
C TRP A 2 -32.84 3.45 -35.97
N GLU A 3 -31.66 3.47 -36.59
CA GLU A 3 -30.95 2.25 -36.98
C GLU A 3 -29.76 1.87 -36.07
N ASN A 4 -29.52 2.62 -34.99
CA ASN A 4 -28.36 2.40 -34.09
C ASN A 4 -28.66 2.68 -32.62
N MET A 5 -29.61 1.95 -32.02
CA MET A 5 -29.62 1.75 -30.57
C MET A 5 -29.23 0.30 -30.24
N ASN A 6 -28.08 0.16 -29.59
CA ASN A 6 -27.60 -1.05 -28.94
C ASN A 6 -28.71 -1.81 -28.21
N MET A 7 -28.83 -3.12 -28.48
CA MET A 7 -28.86 -4.15 -27.43
C MET A 7 -28.27 -5.45 -28.00
N ARG A 8 -27.14 -5.91 -27.45
CA ARG A 8 -26.68 -7.29 -27.65
C ARG A 8 -27.52 -8.21 -26.75
N PRO A 9 -28.37 -9.11 -27.26
CA PRO A 9 -29.08 -10.05 -26.40
C PRO A 9 -28.11 -11.17 -25.98
N LEU A 10 -27.97 -11.41 -24.68
CA LEU A 10 -27.44 -12.69 -24.21
C LEU A 10 -28.40 -13.78 -24.70
N LYS A 11 -27.90 -14.71 -25.54
CA LYS A 11 -28.60 -15.91 -26.04
C LYS A 11 -30.10 -15.68 -26.30
N ARG A 12 -30.45 -15.18 -27.50
CA ARG A 12 -31.84 -14.97 -27.98
C ARG A 12 -32.84 -15.94 -27.33
N PRO A 13 -33.72 -15.46 -26.41
CA PRO A 13 -34.96 -16.16 -26.14
C PRO A 13 -35.72 -16.31 -27.47
N ARG A 14 -36.48 -17.39 -27.65
CA ARG A 14 -37.34 -17.56 -28.84
C ARG A 14 -38.43 -16.49 -28.96
N LEU A 15 -38.72 -15.82 -27.85
CA LEU A 15 -39.68 -14.73 -27.74
C LEU A 15 -38.88 -13.41 -27.83
N GLY A 16 -39.26 -12.54 -28.76
CA GLY A 16 -38.62 -11.24 -28.95
C GLY A 16 -38.90 -10.25 -27.82
N PRO A 17 -38.71 -8.94 -28.05
CA PRO A 17 -39.23 -7.92 -27.14
C PRO A 17 -40.74 -8.13 -26.89
N PRO A 18 -41.25 -7.87 -25.68
CA PRO A 18 -42.69 -7.92 -25.42
C PRO A 18 -43.45 -7.04 -26.41
N ASP A 19 -44.61 -7.53 -26.87
CA ASP A 19 -45.49 -6.86 -27.83
C ASP A 19 -44.87 -6.57 -29.23
N VAL A 20 -43.76 -7.25 -29.57
CA VAL A 20 -43.13 -7.16 -30.89
C VAL A 20 -43.16 -8.53 -31.58
N TYR A 21 -43.89 -8.58 -32.70
CA TYR A 21 -44.08 -9.77 -33.53
C TYR A 21 -43.51 -9.52 -34.94
N PRO A 22 -42.24 -9.85 -35.21
CA PRO A 22 -41.66 -9.74 -36.53
C PRO A 22 -42.34 -10.68 -37.53
N GLN A 23 -42.36 -10.31 -38.81
CA GLN A 23 -42.78 -11.21 -39.88
C GLN A 23 -41.79 -12.38 -39.99
N GLU A 24 -42.30 -13.62 -40.02
CA GLU A 24 -41.48 -14.84 -40.15
C GLU A 24 -41.71 -15.50 -41.52
N ALA A 25 -40.65 -16.02 -42.15
CA ALA A 25 -40.72 -16.65 -43.48
C ALA A 25 -41.50 -17.99 -43.55
N LYS A 26 -42.31 -18.29 -42.53
CA LYS A 26 -43.14 -19.49 -42.37
C LYS A 26 -44.43 -19.15 -41.60
N GLN A 27 -45.02 -17.99 -41.86
CA GLN A 27 -46.33 -17.69 -41.31
C GLN A 27 -47.41 -18.54 -42.00
N ARG A 28 -48.46 -18.86 -41.25
CA ARG A 28 -49.57 -19.70 -41.74
C ARG A 28 -50.37 -19.02 -42.86
N GLU A 29 -50.36 -17.69 -42.90
CA GLU A 29 -50.94 -16.89 -43.97
C GLU A 29 -50.24 -17.07 -45.33
N ASP A 30 -48.94 -17.38 -45.33
CA ASP A 30 -48.14 -17.65 -46.54
C ASP A 30 -48.31 -19.09 -47.06
N GLU A 31 -48.97 -19.98 -46.30
CA GLU A 31 -49.19 -21.37 -46.71
C GLU A 31 -50.27 -21.44 -47.80
N LEU A 32 -49.86 -21.67 -49.05
CA LEU A 32 -50.74 -21.79 -50.23
C LEU A 32 -51.57 -23.09 -50.26
N THR A 33 -52.38 -23.32 -49.23
CA THR A 33 -53.32 -24.44 -49.17
C THR A 33 -54.51 -24.22 -50.11
N SER A 34 -55.11 -25.31 -50.61
CA SER A 34 -56.32 -25.26 -51.45
C SER A 34 -57.46 -24.47 -50.80
N THR A 35 -57.54 -24.48 -49.46
CA THR A 35 -58.53 -23.72 -48.69
C THR A 35 -58.20 -22.22 -48.67
N HIS A 36 -56.96 -21.85 -48.32
CA HIS A 36 -56.52 -20.45 -48.26
C HIS A 36 -56.59 -19.76 -49.64
N VAL A 37 -56.23 -20.48 -50.72
CA VAL A 37 -56.28 -19.96 -52.08
C VAL A 37 -57.73 -19.72 -52.56
N LYS A 38 -58.70 -20.53 -52.09
CA LYS A 38 -60.11 -20.42 -52.51
C LYS A 38 -60.95 -19.47 -51.67
N HIS A 39 -60.66 -19.33 -50.39
CA HIS A 39 -61.50 -18.60 -49.43
C HIS A 39 -60.77 -17.46 -48.69
N GLY A 40 -59.47 -17.27 -48.98
CA GLY A 40 -58.59 -16.40 -48.20
C GLY A 40 -58.07 -17.09 -46.93
N PHE A 41 -57.06 -16.48 -46.31
CA PHE A 41 -56.66 -16.81 -44.95
C PHE A 41 -57.60 -16.13 -43.95
N ALA A 42 -58.05 -16.85 -42.93
CA ALA A 42 -58.93 -16.34 -41.88
C ALA A 42 -58.29 -16.54 -40.50
N THR A 43 -58.30 -15.51 -39.68
CA THR A 43 -57.76 -15.57 -38.32
C THR A 43 -58.66 -16.42 -37.42
N GLU A 44 -58.08 -17.46 -36.81
CA GLU A 44 -58.78 -18.30 -35.84
C GLU A 44 -58.97 -17.55 -34.50
N HIS A 45 -60.23 -17.24 -34.15
CA HIS A 45 -60.58 -16.75 -32.82
C HIS A 45 -60.44 -17.91 -31.82
N LYS A 46 -59.44 -17.82 -30.93
CA LYS A 46 -59.11 -18.90 -29.98
C LYS A 46 -60.03 -18.99 -28.75
N LEU A 47 -60.93 -18.02 -28.59
CA LEU A 47 -61.82 -17.89 -27.44
C LEU A 47 -63.28 -17.84 -27.93
N SER A 48 -64.14 -18.68 -27.36
CA SER A 48 -65.55 -18.77 -27.74
C SER A 48 -66.40 -17.58 -27.28
N GLU A 49 -65.94 -16.85 -26.26
CA GLU A 49 -66.69 -15.76 -25.59
C GLU A 49 -65.90 -14.43 -25.60
N GLU A 50 -65.38 -14.04 -26.76
CA GLU A 50 -64.60 -12.80 -26.94
C GLU A 50 -65.36 -11.53 -26.49
N PHE A 51 -66.68 -11.49 -26.70
CA PHE A 51 -67.55 -10.36 -26.35
C PHE A 51 -68.21 -10.49 -24.97
N GLY A 52 -67.78 -11.46 -24.16
CA GLY A 52 -68.34 -11.75 -22.83
C GLY A 52 -67.89 -10.79 -21.72
N THR A 53 -68.41 -10.97 -20.50
CA THR A 53 -67.98 -10.20 -19.32
C THR A 53 -67.50 -11.10 -18.18
N ALA A 54 -66.31 -10.80 -17.67
CA ALA A 54 -65.67 -11.54 -16.58
C ALA A 54 -66.26 -11.25 -15.18
N ARG A 55 -67.46 -10.64 -15.08
CA ARG A 55 -68.09 -10.31 -13.78
C ARG A 55 -68.37 -11.52 -12.88
N ASN A 56 -68.51 -12.71 -13.47
CA ASN A 56 -68.74 -13.96 -12.75
C ASN A 56 -67.42 -14.66 -12.33
N CYS A 57 -66.25 -14.11 -12.66
CA CYS A 57 -64.96 -14.70 -12.31
C CYS A 57 -64.59 -14.42 -10.85
N ASN A 58 -64.26 -15.47 -10.10
CA ASN A 58 -63.91 -15.38 -8.68
C ASN A 58 -62.44 -14.97 -8.46
N VAL A 59 -62.12 -13.71 -8.76
CA VAL A 59 -60.79 -13.09 -8.55
C VAL A 59 -60.93 -11.93 -7.57
N THR A 60 -60.26 -12.02 -6.42
CA THR A 60 -60.28 -10.98 -5.38
C THR A 60 -59.02 -10.12 -5.41
N ALA A 61 -59.16 -8.83 -5.06
CA ALA A 61 -58.03 -7.90 -4.98
C ALA A 61 -56.94 -8.38 -4.01
N SER A 62 -57.32 -9.03 -2.90
CA SER A 62 -56.39 -9.65 -1.95
C SER A 62 -55.54 -10.75 -2.60
N LYS A 63 -56.15 -11.64 -3.39
CA LYS A 63 -55.43 -12.71 -4.10
C LYS A 63 -54.47 -12.16 -5.15
N VAL A 64 -54.87 -11.12 -5.88
CA VAL A 64 -54.00 -10.42 -6.85
C VAL A 64 -52.82 -9.73 -6.13
N GLY A 65 -53.09 -9.01 -5.04
CA GLY A 65 -52.06 -8.35 -4.23
C GLY A 65 -51.03 -9.34 -3.65
N ALA A 66 -51.47 -10.50 -3.18
CA ALA A 66 -50.57 -11.55 -2.69
C ALA A 66 -49.62 -12.07 -3.79
N TYR A 67 -50.13 -12.36 -4.99
CA TYR A 67 -49.28 -12.77 -6.12
C TYR A 67 -48.33 -11.65 -6.58
N PHE A 68 -48.82 -10.41 -6.64
CA PHE A 68 -48.00 -9.26 -7.05
C PHE A 68 -46.85 -9.01 -6.06
N ASN A 69 -47.12 -9.07 -4.76
CA ASN A 69 -46.10 -8.95 -3.71
C ASN A 69 -45.08 -10.09 -3.78
N ALA A 70 -45.50 -11.32 -4.07
CA ALA A 70 -44.58 -12.45 -4.28
C ALA A 70 -43.66 -12.24 -5.52
N ILE A 71 -44.20 -11.67 -6.60
CA ILE A 71 -43.40 -11.29 -7.79
C ILE A 71 -42.41 -10.18 -7.45
N LEU A 72 -42.83 -9.16 -6.70
CA LEU A 72 -41.95 -8.06 -6.26
C LEU A 72 -40.82 -8.56 -5.36
N ALA A 73 -41.12 -9.39 -4.36
CA ALA A 73 -40.11 -9.98 -3.47
C ALA A 73 -39.09 -10.83 -4.25
N ARG A 74 -39.56 -11.64 -5.22
CA ARG A 74 -38.66 -12.44 -6.06
C ARG A 74 -37.84 -11.57 -7.03
N LYS A 75 -38.39 -10.47 -7.51
CA LYS A 75 -37.66 -9.48 -8.31
C LYS A 75 -36.58 -8.79 -7.47
N GLU A 76 -36.90 -8.40 -6.24
CA GLU A 76 -35.95 -7.80 -5.30
C GLU A 76 -34.78 -8.74 -5.02
N GLU A 77 -35.05 -10.00 -4.67
CA GLU A 77 -34.03 -11.05 -4.45
C GLU A 77 -33.07 -11.23 -5.65
N LEU A 78 -33.58 -11.12 -6.88
CA LEU A 78 -32.79 -11.22 -8.11
C LEU A 78 -32.06 -9.92 -8.49
N MET A 79 -32.56 -8.77 -8.03
CA MET A 79 -31.99 -7.44 -8.28
C MET A 79 -30.95 -7.05 -7.22
N THR A 80 -31.08 -7.55 -5.99
CA THR A 80 -29.97 -7.59 -5.06
C THR A 80 -28.88 -8.46 -5.65
N LEU A 81 -27.68 -7.92 -5.82
CA LEU A 81 -26.49 -8.76 -5.98
C LEU A 81 -26.47 -9.69 -4.77
N PRO A 82 -26.63 -11.02 -4.93
CA PRO A 82 -26.34 -11.90 -3.82
C PRO A 82 -24.89 -11.60 -3.42
N ASP A 83 -24.62 -11.52 -2.12
CA ASP A 83 -23.25 -11.68 -1.65
C ASP A 83 -22.87 -13.13 -1.95
N SER A 84 -22.54 -13.36 -3.23
CA SER A 84 -22.00 -14.60 -3.73
C SER A 84 -20.84 -14.86 -2.81
N GLY A 85 -20.94 -15.89 -1.96
CA GLY A 85 -20.02 -16.16 -0.86
C GLY A 85 -18.62 -16.46 -1.38
N ARG A 86 -17.97 -15.42 -1.89
CA ARG A 86 -16.68 -15.40 -2.56
C ARG A 86 -15.73 -15.72 -1.43
N LYS A 87 -15.43 -17.02 -1.30
CA LYS A 87 -14.26 -17.54 -0.58
C LYS A 87 -13.18 -16.48 -0.73
N LYS A 88 -12.78 -15.84 0.39
CA LYS A 88 -11.84 -14.70 0.44
C LYS A 88 -10.85 -14.86 -0.71
N GLN A 89 -10.81 -13.92 -1.66
CA GLN A 89 -10.14 -14.14 -2.95
C GLN A 89 -8.75 -14.73 -2.71
N GLN A 90 -8.58 -16.02 -3.05
CA GLN A 90 -7.45 -16.78 -2.56
C GLN A 90 -6.19 -16.28 -3.27
N ILE A 91 -5.39 -15.50 -2.54
CA ILE A 91 -4.10 -15.01 -3.02
C ILE A 91 -3.22 -16.26 -3.19
N ASN A 92 -2.89 -16.64 -4.43
CA ASN A 92 -1.87 -17.65 -4.67
C ASN A 92 -0.49 -17.01 -4.43
N PRO A 93 0.22 -17.33 -3.33
CA PRO A 93 1.41 -16.58 -2.96
C PRO A 93 2.58 -16.83 -3.92
N LYS A 94 2.59 -17.98 -4.62
CA LYS A 94 3.67 -18.39 -5.52
C LYS A 94 3.68 -17.68 -6.87
N ASP A 95 2.50 -17.26 -7.35
CA ASP A 95 2.36 -16.66 -8.67
C ASP A 95 2.47 -15.12 -8.60
N ASN A 96 1.91 -14.53 -7.54
CA ASN A 96 1.78 -13.08 -7.40
C ASN A 96 2.97 -12.41 -6.70
N PHE A 97 3.78 -13.16 -5.95
CA PHE A 97 4.90 -12.63 -5.15
C PHE A 97 6.18 -13.41 -5.38
N TRP A 98 7.32 -12.73 -5.26
CA TRP A 98 8.64 -13.32 -5.30
C TRP A 98 9.47 -12.88 -4.08
N PRO A 99 10.35 -13.73 -3.53
CA PRO A 99 11.22 -13.34 -2.41
C PRO A 99 12.35 -12.40 -2.89
N VAL A 100 12.60 -11.33 -2.14
CA VAL A 100 13.77 -10.44 -2.36
C VAL A 100 15.05 -11.22 -2.12
N THR A 101 15.98 -11.19 -3.07
CA THR A 101 17.31 -11.84 -2.97
C THR A 101 18.37 -11.01 -3.70
N ALA A 102 19.65 -11.16 -3.34
CA ALA A 102 20.74 -10.46 -4.04
C ALA A 102 20.73 -10.68 -5.57
N ARG A 103 20.27 -11.86 -6.03
CA ARG A 103 20.15 -12.21 -7.45
C ARG A 103 19.07 -11.45 -8.23
N ASN A 104 18.11 -10.81 -7.56
CA ASN A 104 17.02 -10.07 -8.22
C ASN A 104 17.03 -8.56 -7.97
N LYS A 105 18.17 -7.98 -7.55
CA LYS A 105 18.32 -6.53 -7.28
C LYS A 105 17.90 -5.64 -8.46
N ALA A 106 18.36 -5.90 -9.69
CA ALA A 106 17.97 -5.07 -10.84
C ALA A 106 16.44 -5.09 -11.11
N THR A 107 15.78 -6.23 -10.84
CA THR A 107 14.32 -6.38 -10.94
C THR A 107 13.61 -5.64 -9.82
N LEU A 108 14.15 -5.70 -8.59
CA LEU A 108 13.68 -4.94 -7.42
C LEU A 108 13.73 -3.43 -7.70
N ASP A 109 14.88 -2.92 -8.16
CA ASP A 109 15.10 -1.50 -8.46
C ASP A 109 14.14 -1.02 -9.56
N THR A 110 13.93 -1.83 -10.60
CA THR A 110 12.96 -1.52 -11.68
C THR A 110 11.52 -1.50 -11.14
N TRP A 111 11.15 -2.47 -10.30
CA TRP A 111 9.81 -2.55 -9.72
C TRP A 111 9.52 -1.37 -8.77
N PHE A 112 10.50 -0.93 -7.97
CA PHE A 112 10.33 0.24 -7.10
C PHE A 112 10.32 1.57 -7.88
N LYS A 113 11.07 1.70 -8.98
CA LYS A 113 10.93 2.85 -9.91
C LYS A 113 9.54 2.89 -10.53
N ASP A 114 9.00 1.74 -10.96
CA ASP A 114 7.62 1.63 -11.44
C ASP A 114 6.59 1.94 -10.33
N LEU A 115 6.88 1.60 -9.07
CA LEU A 115 6.05 1.96 -7.91
C LEU A 115 6.14 3.46 -7.58
N ALA A 116 7.27 4.12 -7.79
CA ALA A 116 7.39 5.57 -7.63
C ALA A 116 6.66 6.33 -8.76
N GLY A 117 6.74 5.81 -9.99
CA GLY A 117 6.11 6.39 -11.18
C GLY A 117 4.62 6.08 -11.33
N THR A 118 4.12 6.20 -12.57
CA THR A 118 2.69 6.17 -12.91
C THR A 118 2.13 4.78 -13.24
N LYS A 119 2.94 3.71 -13.16
CA LYS A 119 2.52 2.36 -13.59
C LYS A 119 1.26 1.89 -12.84
N PRO A 120 0.26 1.28 -13.50
CA PRO A 120 -0.96 0.83 -12.83
C PRO A 120 -0.70 -0.18 -11.70
N LEU A 121 -1.30 0.05 -10.54
CA LEU A 121 -1.14 -0.80 -9.35
C LEU A 121 -1.59 -2.25 -9.59
N SER A 122 -2.62 -2.44 -10.43
CA SER A 122 -3.09 -3.76 -10.89
C SER A 122 -2.09 -4.51 -11.79
N SER A 123 -1.11 -3.83 -12.38
CA SER A 123 0.03 -4.44 -13.07
C SER A 123 1.10 -4.87 -12.06
N LEU A 124 1.44 -3.99 -11.12
CA LEU A 124 2.45 -4.23 -10.08
C LEU A 124 2.08 -5.38 -9.14
N ALA A 125 0.79 -5.51 -8.79
CA ALA A 125 0.26 -6.56 -7.92
C ALA A 125 0.51 -8.00 -8.42
N LYS A 126 0.78 -8.18 -9.72
CA LYS A 126 0.97 -9.52 -10.33
C LYS A 126 2.33 -10.14 -10.03
N LYS A 127 3.34 -9.34 -9.66
CA LYS A 127 4.69 -9.79 -9.33
C LYS A 127 5.32 -8.83 -8.31
N ALA A 128 4.78 -8.80 -7.11
CA ALA A 128 5.21 -7.90 -6.04
C ALA A 128 6.37 -8.48 -5.19
N PRO A 129 7.24 -7.62 -4.62
CA PRO A 129 8.28 -8.04 -3.68
C PRO A 129 7.72 -8.65 -2.39
N SER A 130 8.34 -9.73 -1.92
CA SER A 130 8.20 -10.27 -0.57
C SER A 130 9.52 -10.09 0.19
N PHE A 131 9.53 -9.20 1.18
CA PHE A 131 10.66 -8.96 2.09
C PHE A 131 10.59 -9.88 3.31
N ASN A 132 11.75 -10.34 3.80
CA ASN A 132 11.83 -11.08 5.07
C ASN A 132 11.81 -10.15 6.29
N LYS A 133 12.45 -8.97 6.20
CA LYS A 133 12.36 -7.91 7.22
C LYS A 133 11.46 -6.80 6.71
N LYS A 134 10.34 -6.54 7.39
CA LYS A 134 9.39 -5.48 6.99
C LYS A 134 10.00 -4.08 7.02
N GLU A 135 10.99 -3.86 7.89
CA GLU A 135 11.72 -2.60 8.03
C GLU A 135 12.47 -2.18 6.74
N GLU A 136 12.93 -3.14 5.93
CA GLU A 136 13.59 -2.88 4.64
C GLU A 136 12.64 -2.20 3.62
N ILE A 137 11.32 -2.38 3.78
CA ILE A 137 10.32 -1.73 2.92
C ILE A 137 10.35 -0.21 3.10
N PHE A 138 10.48 0.30 4.33
CA PHE A 138 10.54 1.75 4.57
C PHE A 138 11.79 2.38 3.93
N ALA A 139 12.94 1.69 4.02
CA ALA A 139 14.17 2.11 3.37
C ALA A 139 14.01 2.17 1.85
N MET A 140 13.50 1.11 1.21
CA MET A 140 13.30 1.04 -0.25
C MET A 140 12.29 2.08 -0.77
N LEU A 141 11.19 2.29 -0.03
CA LEU A 141 10.18 3.31 -0.33
C LEU A 141 10.77 4.72 -0.29
N CYS A 142 11.59 5.02 0.73
CA CYS A 142 12.29 6.29 0.85
C CYS A 142 13.37 6.46 -0.25
N GLU A 143 14.19 5.45 -0.50
CA GLU A 143 15.26 5.50 -1.50
C GLU A 143 14.72 5.81 -2.90
N ASN A 144 13.58 5.22 -3.26
CA ASN A 144 12.91 5.43 -4.54
C ASN A 144 11.91 6.60 -4.54
N GLN A 145 11.80 7.36 -3.45
CA GLN A 145 10.88 8.51 -3.30
C GLN A 145 9.43 8.19 -3.70
N VAL A 146 8.92 7.03 -3.26
CA VAL A 146 7.57 6.56 -3.59
C VAL A 146 6.52 7.49 -2.98
N THR A 147 5.48 7.86 -3.73
CA THR A 147 4.41 8.71 -3.21
C THR A 147 3.63 8.02 -2.06
N MET A 148 3.20 8.77 -1.05
CA MET A 148 2.58 8.22 0.17
C MET A 148 1.39 7.29 -0.11
N GLN A 149 0.55 7.64 -1.10
CA GLN A 149 -0.58 6.81 -1.54
C GLN A 149 -0.12 5.43 -2.05
N ARG A 150 0.94 5.40 -2.87
CA ARG A 150 1.48 4.18 -3.49
C ARG A 150 2.33 3.38 -2.49
N ALA A 151 2.98 4.05 -1.55
CA ALA A 151 3.66 3.44 -0.40
C ALA A 151 2.66 2.71 0.52
N ALA A 152 1.59 3.39 0.94
CA ALA A 152 0.52 2.81 1.75
C ALA A 152 -0.18 1.64 1.03
N TRP A 153 -0.41 1.75 -0.28
CA TRP A 153 -0.89 0.62 -1.09
C TRP A 153 0.05 -0.58 -1.04
N PHE A 154 1.37 -0.37 -1.17
CA PHE A 154 2.33 -1.48 -1.12
C PHE A 154 2.37 -2.12 0.28
N ILE A 155 2.31 -1.32 1.35
CA ILE A 155 2.20 -1.82 2.74
C ILE A 155 0.92 -2.66 2.93
N LYS A 156 -0.23 -2.20 2.44
CA LYS A 156 -1.49 -2.97 2.42
C LYS A 156 -1.32 -4.30 1.66
N LEU A 157 -0.63 -4.30 0.51
CA LEU A 157 -0.36 -5.49 -0.30
C LEU A 157 0.58 -6.49 0.41
N SER A 158 1.69 -6.03 0.97
CA SER A 158 2.62 -6.85 1.77
C SER A 158 1.97 -7.41 3.04
N SER A 159 1.05 -6.67 3.64
CA SER A 159 0.22 -7.12 4.76
C SER A 159 -0.70 -8.27 4.35
N ALA A 160 -1.49 -8.08 3.29
CA ALA A 160 -2.40 -9.11 2.77
C ALA A 160 -1.66 -10.41 2.36
N TYR A 161 -0.46 -10.27 1.79
CA TYR A 161 0.42 -11.42 1.52
C TYR A 161 0.87 -12.13 2.80
N THR A 162 1.30 -11.40 3.82
CA THR A 162 1.72 -11.99 5.11
C THR A 162 0.59 -12.81 5.72
N VAL A 163 -0.63 -12.27 5.73
CA VAL A 163 -1.85 -12.94 6.23
C VAL A 163 -2.17 -14.19 5.40
N ALA A 164 -2.13 -14.10 4.06
CA ALA A 164 -2.39 -15.26 3.20
C ALA A 164 -1.38 -16.40 3.39
N VAL A 165 -0.10 -16.07 3.63
CA VAL A 165 0.97 -17.05 3.88
C VAL A 165 0.87 -17.64 5.30
N SER A 166 0.40 -16.90 6.29
CA SER A 166 0.22 -17.40 7.66
C SER A 166 -1.05 -18.24 7.82
N GLU A 167 -2.19 -17.82 7.24
CA GLU A 167 -3.44 -18.61 7.20
C GLU A 167 -3.20 -19.99 6.55
N ALA A 168 -2.35 -20.07 5.52
CA ALA A 168 -1.99 -21.33 4.86
C ALA A 168 -1.12 -22.29 5.72
N LYS A 169 -0.50 -21.80 6.81
CA LYS A 169 0.45 -22.57 7.64
C LYS A 169 -0.06 -22.87 9.05
N ILE A 170 -1.03 -22.12 9.57
CA ILE A 170 -1.40 -22.14 11.00
C ILE A 170 -2.86 -22.57 11.20
N LYS A 171 -3.07 -23.62 12.01
CA LYS A 171 -4.41 -23.98 12.51
C LYS A 171 -4.77 -23.13 13.74
N LYS A 172 -5.88 -22.38 13.65
CA LYS A 172 -6.68 -21.84 14.78
C LYS A 172 -6.00 -20.92 15.82
N ARG A 173 -4.91 -20.20 15.52
CA ARG A 173 -4.47 -19.08 16.39
C ARG A 173 -4.96 -17.76 15.84
N GLN A 174 -5.53 -16.91 16.71
CA GLN A 174 -5.84 -15.52 16.36
C GLN A 174 -4.56 -14.83 15.86
N MET A 175 -4.61 -14.27 14.65
CA MET A 175 -3.51 -13.48 14.13
C MET A 175 -3.53 -12.10 14.79
N PRO A 176 -2.35 -11.51 15.12
CA PRO A 176 -2.27 -10.12 15.54
C PRO A 176 -2.93 -9.20 14.50
N ASP A 177 -3.49 -8.09 14.96
CA ASP A 177 -3.99 -7.04 14.07
C ASP A 177 -2.82 -6.50 13.22
N PRO A 178 -2.93 -6.51 11.87
CA PRO A 178 -1.95 -5.88 11.01
C PRO A 178 -1.62 -4.43 11.38
N ALA A 179 -2.58 -3.64 11.86
CA ALA A 179 -2.31 -2.24 12.24
C ALA A 179 -1.29 -2.16 13.39
N THR A 180 -1.45 -2.96 14.45
CA THR A 180 -0.49 -3.07 15.55
C THR A 180 0.89 -3.56 15.06
N GLU A 181 0.94 -4.59 14.20
CA GLU A 181 2.22 -5.12 13.70
C GLU A 181 3.01 -4.08 12.89
N TRP A 182 2.33 -3.37 11.97
CA TRP A 182 2.96 -2.31 11.17
C TRP A 182 3.33 -1.09 12.01
N THR A 183 2.57 -0.80 13.07
CA THR A 183 2.89 0.26 14.05
C THR A 183 4.19 -0.04 14.79
N GLY A 184 4.31 -1.21 15.41
CA GLY A 184 5.53 -1.63 16.08
C GLY A 184 6.75 -1.65 15.14
N THR A 185 6.56 -2.10 13.89
CA THR A 185 7.62 -2.12 12.86
C THR A 185 8.09 -0.70 12.49
N LEU A 186 7.15 0.22 12.25
CA LEU A 186 7.44 1.61 11.87
C LEU A 186 8.08 2.39 13.03
N ILE A 187 7.55 2.23 14.25
CA ILE A 187 8.11 2.80 15.47
C ILE A 187 9.55 2.30 15.69
N LYS A 188 9.81 1.00 15.49
CA LYS A 188 11.17 0.44 15.59
C LYS A 188 12.10 1.08 14.56
N PHE A 189 11.71 1.10 13.29
CA PHE A 189 12.51 1.72 12.23
C PHE A 189 12.85 3.19 12.55
N MET A 190 11.87 3.99 13.00
CA MET A 190 12.12 5.38 13.37
C MET A 190 13.00 5.53 14.63
N LYS A 191 12.87 4.63 15.63
CA LYS A 191 13.77 4.58 16.80
C LYS A 191 15.22 4.29 16.39
N ASP A 192 15.43 3.42 15.40
CA ASP A 192 16.76 3.05 14.92
C ASP A 192 17.43 4.19 14.09
N LEU A 193 16.65 5.18 13.63
CA LEU A 193 17.18 6.43 13.04
C LEU A 193 17.63 7.47 14.08
N VAL A 194 16.99 7.50 15.26
CA VAL A 194 17.21 8.55 16.28
C VAL A 194 18.69 8.75 16.65
N PRO A 195 19.49 7.71 16.95
CA PRO A 195 20.91 7.88 17.28
C PRO A 195 21.69 8.58 16.16
N LYS A 196 21.43 8.23 14.90
CA LYS A 196 22.12 8.76 13.71
C LYS A 196 21.78 10.24 13.45
N LEU A 197 20.59 10.67 13.88
CA LEU A 197 20.14 12.05 13.81
C LEU A 197 20.73 12.89 14.96
N HIS A 198 20.89 12.31 16.15
CA HIS A 198 21.43 12.97 17.34
C HIS A 198 22.79 13.61 17.06
N ASP A 199 23.70 12.87 16.41
CA ASP A 199 25.04 13.35 16.06
C ASP A 199 25.04 14.57 15.12
N HIS A 200 23.99 14.76 14.31
CA HIS A 200 23.83 15.95 13.45
C HIS A 200 23.51 17.20 14.27
N TYR A 201 22.52 17.06 15.16
CA TYR A 201 22.00 18.17 15.95
C TYR A 201 22.89 18.55 17.14
N HIS A 202 23.93 17.76 17.41
CA HIS A 202 24.98 18.04 18.39
C HIS A 202 26.22 18.75 17.82
N GLN A 203 26.47 18.69 16.50
CA GLN A 203 27.68 19.26 15.89
C GLN A 203 27.53 20.73 15.45
N GLY A 204 26.36 21.33 15.66
CA GLY A 204 26.02 22.66 15.16
C GLY A 204 25.97 22.72 13.62
N PRO A 205 25.76 23.90 13.03
CA PRO A 205 25.84 24.06 11.58
C PRO A 205 27.29 23.95 11.11
N VAL A 206 27.66 22.76 10.62
CA VAL A 206 28.96 22.55 9.96
C VAL A 206 29.05 23.47 8.75
N GLN A 207 29.95 24.45 8.81
CA GLN A 207 30.26 25.31 7.66
C GLN A 207 30.83 24.45 6.53
N GLU A 208 30.14 24.43 5.38
CA GLU A 208 30.71 23.89 4.15
C GLU A 208 31.94 24.72 3.77
N LYS A 209 33.14 24.13 3.91
CA LYS A 209 34.40 24.79 3.57
C LYS A 209 34.72 24.53 2.09
N PRO A 210 34.67 25.53 1.20
CA PRO A 210 35.04 25.34 -0.19
C PRO A 210 36.57 25.28 -0.31
N LEU A 211 37.09 24.21 -0.93
CA LEU A 211 38.48 24.08 -1.37
C LEU A 211 38.44 23.52 -2.80
N ASN A 212 38.44 24.41 -3.79
CA ASN A 212 39.62 24.94 -4.49
C ASN A 212 40.41 23.88 -5.27
N SER A 213 40.37 24.05 -6.59
CA SER A 213 41.25 23.42 -7.56
C SER A 213 42.70 23.85 -7.37
N SER A 214 43.63 22.90 -7.28
CA SER A 214 45.05 23.11 -7.52
C SER A 214 45.59 22.04 -8.47
N SER A 215 46.06 22.50 -9.62
CA SER A 215 46.70 21.69 -10.65
C SER A 215 48.13 21.32 -10.29
N SER A 216 48.55 20.08 -10.56
CA SER A 216 49.97 19.75 -10.72
C SER A 216 50.21 18.75 -11.85
N THR A 217 51.26 19.08 -12.59
CA THR A 217 51.84 18.47 -13.80
C THR A 217 52.28 17.00 -13.65
N GLY A 218 52.31 16.27 -14.78
CA GLY A 218 52.82 14.89 -14.89
C GLY A 218 54.34 14.73 -14.78
N PRO A 219 54.93 13.58 -15.20
CA PRO A 219 55.06 13.28 -16.64
C PRO A 219 54.77 11.80 -17.04
N ALA A 220 55.09 11.44 -18.30
CA ALA A 220 54.62 10.24 -19.01
C ALA A 220 55.68 9.13 -19.25
N GLY A 221 55.25 7.94 -19.72
CA GLY A 221 56.15 6.94 -20.36
C GLY A 221 55.55 5.55 -20.67
N ALA A 222 55.65 5.11 -21.94
CA ALA A 222 55.47 3.75 -22.53
C ALA A 222 54.07 3.06 -22.40
N MET A 223 53.38 2.55 -23.44
CA MET A 223 53.71 1.56 -24.50
C MET A 223 54.05 0.15 -23.92
N THR A 224 53.45 -0.99 -24.31
CA THR A 224 52.95 -1.49 -25.62
C THR A 224 51.75 -2.47 -25.49
N PRO A 225 51.06 -2.88 -26.59
CA PRO A 225 49.91 -3.81 -26.56
C PRO A 225 50.28 -5.29 -26.82
N ASN A 226 49.36 -6.23 -26.54
CA ASN A 226 49.34 -7.53 -27.23
C ASN A 226 47.92 -8.12 -27.40
N SER A 227 47.75 -8.98 -28.40
CA SER A 227 46.52 -9.51 -28.98
C SER A 227 46.41 -11.05 -28.89
N SER A 228 45.17 -11.59 -28.85
CA SER A 228 44.69 -12.86 -29.48
C SER A 228 43.45 -13.37 -28.73
N LEU A 229 42.25 -13.56 -29.31
CA LEU A 229 41.81 -14.51 -30.36
C LEU A 229 41.93 -16.00 -29.98
N ASN A 230 40.82 -16.64 -29.57
CA ASN A 230 40.21 -17.85 -30.18
C ASN A 230 38.98 -18.35 -29.37
N THR A 231 37.75 -18.35 -29.92
CA THR A 231 37.01 -19.41 -30.68
C THR A 231 36.24 -20.47 -29.86
N ASN A 232 34.91 -20.36 -29.88
CA ASN A 232 33.87 -21.38 -30.18
C ASN A 232 34.16 -22.88 -29.90
N SER A 233 33.35 -23.55 -29.08
CA SER A 233 32.18 -24.40 -29.48
C SER A 233 32.58 -25.88 -29.73
N SER A 234 31.84 -26.97 -29.45
CA SER A 234 30.41 -27.29 -29.28
C SER A 234 30.25 -28.58 -28.43
N THR A 235 29.04 -28.95 -27.96
CA THR A 235 28.39 -30.30 -28.09
C THR A 235 27.12 -30.43 -27.21
N ILE A 236 26.25 -31.42 -27.50
CA ILE A 236 24.86 -31.59 -26.97
C ILE A 236 24.66 -33.07 -26.47
N PRO A 237 23.44 -33.56 -26.09
CA PRO A 237 23.00 -34.08 -24.76
C PRO A 237 22.96 -35.65 -24.71
N PRO A 238 22.10 -36.41 -23.96
CA PRO A 238 21.12 -36.18 -22.85
C PRO A 238 21.45 -37.12 -21.62
N PRO A 239 20.55 -37.78 -20.81
CA PRO A 239 19.09 -37.65 -20.56
C PRO A 239 18.60 -37.71 -19.06
N LEU A 240 17.29 -37.42 -18.90
CA LEU A 240 16.26 -37.96 -17.96
C LEU A 240 16.61 -38.49 -16.54
N SER A 241 15.99 -37.89 -15.50
CA SER A 241 15.23 -38.61 -14.43
C SER A 241 14.63 -37.66 -13.35
N SER A 242 13.51 -38.06 -12.76
CA SER A 242 13.03 -37.64 -11.42
C SER A 242 12.92 -38.90 -10.55
N PRO A 243 13.05 -38.83 -9.22
CA PRO A 243 11.83 -38.65 -8.42
C PRO A 243 12.00 -37.80 -7.13
N ALA A 244 10.90 -37.78 -6.37
CA ALA A 244 10.62 -37.00 -5.18
C ALA A 244 11.65 -36.98 -4.03
N GLY A 245 11.61 -35.88 -3.27
CA GLY A 245 11.65 -35.93 -1.80
C GLY A 245 12.98 -35.60 -1.13
N SER A 246 13.08 -34.39 -0.56
CA SER A 246 13.49 -34.21 0.85
C SER A 246 13.30 -32.78 1.31
N LEU A 247 12.89 -32.63 2.58
CA LEU A 247 12.88 -31.34 3.27
C LEU A 247 14.31 -30.97 3.66
N HIS A 248 14.81 -29.83 3.22
CA HIS A 248 15.74 -29.05 4.05
C HIS A 248 15.50 -27.56 3.87
N SER A 249 15.57 -26.82 4.98
CA SER A 249 15.49 -25.36 4.98
C SER A 249 16.82 -24.77 4.51
N PRO A 250 16.85 -23.85 3.52
CA PRO A 250 17.98 -22.95 3.37
C PRO A 250 17.97 -21.98 4.55
N ALA A 251 19.11 -21.82 5.21
CA ALA A 251 19.27 -20.97 6.38
C ALA A 251 18.96 -19.50 6.09
N SER A 252 18.64 -18.75 7.15
CA SER A 252 18.45 -17.31 7.15
C SER A 252 19.70 -16.56 6.66
N ALA A 253 19.77 -16.30 5.35
CA ALA A 253 20.68 -15.30 4.81
C ALA A 253 20.17 -13.92 5.22
N SER A 254 20.69 -13.41 6.33
CA SER A 254 20.48 -12.03 6.74
C SER A 254 21.14 -11.09 5.72
N LEU A 255 20.33 -10.38 4.94
CA LEU A 255 20.76 -9.17 4.28
C LEU A 255 21.04 -8.10 5.35
N SER A 256 22.24 -8.12 5.93
CA SER A 256 22.99 -6.88 6.09
C SER A 256 23.59 -6.55 4.71
N GLY A 257 23.88 -5.28 4.46
CA GLY A 257 24.29 -4.83 3.12
C GLY A 257 25.57 -5.49 2.63
N SER A 258 25.46 -6.52 1.79
CA SER A 258 26.54 -6.89 0.88
C SER A 258 26.62 -5.83 -0.22
N ALA A 259 27.32 -4.75 0.10
CA ALA A 259 27.79 -3.81 -0.91
C ALA A 259 28.59 -4.56 -1.98
N SER A 260 28.54 -4.07 -3.21
CA SER A 260 29.48 -4.48 -4.25
C SER A 260 30.90 -4.33 -3.70
N GLN A 261 31.72 -5.39 -3.82
CA GLN A 261 33.16 -5.24 -3.57
C GLN A 261 33.68 -4.09 -4.45
N ASN A 262 34.46 -3.19 -3.86
CA ASN A 262 34.99 -1.92 -4.40
C ASN A 262 34.12 -0.64 -4.26
N GLN A 263 33.29 -0.50 -3.23
CA GLN A 263 33.01 0.84 -2.66
C GLN A 263 33.52 0.94 -1.21
N PRO A 264 34.15 2.07 -0.82
CA PRO A 264 34.50 2.30 0.58
C PRO A 264 33.23 2.36 1.45
N PRO A 265 33.32 2.07 2.76
CA PRO A 265 32.18 2.25 3.66
C PRO A 265 31.70 3.71 3.59
N PRO A 266 30.37 3.96 3.60
CA PRO A 266 29.83 5.30 3.52
C PRO A 266 30.38 6.14 4.67
N SER A 267 30.71 7.40 4.39
CA SER A 267 31.17 8.31 5.43
C SER A 267 30.07 8.54 6.46
N PRO A 268 30.40 8.83 7.74
CA PRO A 268 29.39 9.13 8.77
C PRO A 268 28.43 10.26 8.36
N GLN A 269 28.89 11.21 7.54
CA GLN A 269 28.07 12.29 7.00
C GLN A 269 27.04 11.83 5.94
N GLU A 270 27.36 10.80 5.15
CA GLU A 270 26.42 10.23 4.17
C GLU A 270 25.34 9.39 4.85
N GLU A 271 25.72 8.58 5.86
CA GLU A 271 24.75 7.82 6.66
C GLU A 271 23.79 8.76 7.43
N GLN A 272 24.30 9.86 7.96
CA GLN A 272 23.51 10.91 8.61
C GLN A 272 22.52 11.59 7.63
N LYS A 273 22.99 11.99 6.43
CA LYS A 273 22.13 12.55 5.37
C LYS A 273 21.05 11.57 4.92
N LEU A 274 21.37 10.26 4.88
CA LEU A 274 20.39 9.20 4.60
C LEU A 274 19.36 9.07 5.72
N ALA A 275 19.79 9.06 6.98
CA ALA A 275 18.89 8.99 8.14
C ALA A 275 17.92 10.19 8.18
N GLN A 276 18.38 11.40 7.83
CA GLN A 276 17.55 12.60 7.76
C GLN A 276 16.48 12.51 6.64
N LYS A 277 16.86 11.99 5.46
CA LYS A 277 15.90 11.70 4.37
C LYS A 277 14.86 10.66 4.80
N GLN A 278 15.31 9.56 5.40
CA GLN A 278 14.44 8.48 5.90
C GLN A 278 13.49 8.98 6.99
N TRP A 279 13.97 9.83 7.90
CA TRP A 279 13.13 10.46 8.92
C TRP A 279 12.03 11.33 8.30
N SER A 280 12.40 12.28 7.43
CA SER A 280 11.45 13.18 6.75
C SER A 280 10.39 12.41 5.96
N TYR A 281 10.81 11.39 5.20
CA TYR A 281 9.92 10.51 4.46
C TYR A 281 8.99 9.73 5.39
N CYS A 282 9.53 9.12 6.45
CA CYS A 282 8.73 8.35 7.41
C CYS A 282 7.77 9.22 8.22
N THR A 283 8.10 10.47 8.57
CA THR A 283 7.14 11.40 9.20
C THR A 283 5.92 11.63 8.29
N GLN A 284 6.12 11.83 6.99
CA GLN A 284 5.01 11.99 6.03
C GLN A 284 4.21 10.68 5.88
N LEU A 285 4.90 9.54 5.82
CA LEU A 285 4.26 8.22 5.73
C LEU A 285 3.47 7.88 7.01
N CYS A 286 4.00 8.20 8.19
CA CYS A 286 3.31 8.07 9.47
C CYS A 286 1.98 8.83 9.47
N LYS A 287 1.97 10.08 8.98
CA LYS A 287 0.73 10.86 8.87
C LYS A 287 -0.29 10.17 7.98
N TYR A 288 0.13 9.79 6.77
CA TYR A 288 -0.74 9.13 5.80
C TYR A 288 -1.27 7.78 6.30
N MET A 289 -0.42 6.96 6.93
CA MET A 289 -0.82 5.68 7.54
C MET A 289 -1.75 5.87 8.74
N TYR A 290 -1.55 6.93 9.54
CA TYR A 290 -2.42 7.26 10.68
C TYR A 290 -3.83 7.70 10.22
N GLU A 291 -3.91 8.53 9.18
CA GLU A 291 -5.16 8.99 8.57
C GLU A 291 -5.93 7.84 7.91
N GLU A 292 -5.23 6.91 7.26
CA GLU A 292 -5.80 5.71 6.63
C GLU A 292 -6.15 4.56 7.60
N GLY A 293 -5.95 4.73 8.91
CA GLY A 293 -6.20 3.69 9.92
C GLY A 293 -5.27 2.48 9.82
N LEU A 294 -4.06 2.65 9.25
CA LEU A 294 -3.02 1.62 9.16
C LEU A 294 -2.12 1.54 10.38
N LEU A 295 -2.29 2.44 11.35
CA LEU A 295 -1.55 2.46 12.61
C LEU A 295 -2.51 2.30 13.80
N ASP A 296 -2.06 1.57 14.83
CA ASP A 296 -2.64 1.64 16.17
C ASP A 296 -2.40 3.06 16.70
N LYS A 297 -3.46 3.87 16.71
CA LYS A 297 -3.41 5.25 17.16
C LYS A 297 -2.91 5.38 18.60
N SER A 298 -3.24 4.43 19.47
CA SER A 298 -2.90 4.49 20.90
C SER A 298 -1.41 4.20 21.10
N GLU A 299 -0.88 3.13 20.50
CA GLU A 299 0.54 2.79 20.57
C GLU A 299 1.40 3.90 19.95
N PHE A 300 1.01 4.38 18.77
CA PHE A 300 1.75 5.42 18.06
C PHE A 300 1.79 6.75 18.83
N LEU A 301 0.64 7.24 19.34
CA LEU A 301 0.61 8.47 20.13
C LEU A 301 1.37 8.35 21.46
N ASN A 302 1.32 7.18 22.13
CA ASN A 302 2.16 6.95 23.31
C ASN A 302 3.65 7.03 22.95
N TRP A 303 4.09 6.43 21.84
CA TRP A 303 5.50 6.51 21.43
C TRP A 303 5.94 7.95 21.11
N VAL A 304 5.11 8.76 20.44
CA VAL A 304 5.42 10.17 20.16
C VAL A 304 5.58 10.96 21.48
N LEU A 305 4.78 10.68 22.50
CA LEU A 305 4.97 11.27 23.84
C LEU A 305 6.21 10.74 24.55
N ASP A 306 6.51 9.45 24.46
CA ASP A 306 7.73 8.86 25.04
C ASP A 306 9.00 9.43 24.40
N LEU A 307 8.93 9.85 23.13
CA LEU A 307 10.01 10.53 22.41
C LEU A 307 10.27 11.94 22.99
N LEU A 308 9.20 12.66 23.37
CA LEU A 308 9.30 13.92 24.11
C LEU A 308 9.77 13.70 25.56
N ASP A 309 9.29 12.67 26.26
CA ASP A 309 9.72 12.38 27.64
C ASP A 309 11.22 11.99 27.72
N ARG A 310 11.78 11.43 26.64
CA ARG A 310 13.21 11.10 26.51
C ARG A 310 14.14 12.31 26.40
N MET A 311 13.61 13.53 26.27
CA MET A 311 14.40 14.78 26.31
C MET A 311 15.01 15.11 27.68
N LYS A 312 14.80 14.26 28.69
CA LYS A 312 15.17 14.47 30.10
C LYS A 312 16.67 14.35 30.44
N SER A 313 17.48 13.68 29.61
CA SER A 313 18.71 13.03 30.10
C SER A 313 20.06 13.63 29.66
N SER A 314 20.11 14.75 28.95
CA SER A 314 21.38 15.38 28.55
C SER A 314 21.43 16.87 28.94
N PRO A 315 22.16 17.23 30.01
CA PRO A 315 22.34 18.62 30.43
C PRO A 315 23.17 19.48 29.45
N SER A 316 23.75 18.87 28.42
CA SER A 316 24.65 19.51 27.44
C SER A 316 24.22 19.31 25.98
N SER A 317 23.06 18.70 25.72
CA SER A 317 22.52 18.64 24.35
C SER A 317 21.84 19.96 24.00
N ASP A 318 22.36 20.62 22.98
CA ASP A 318 21.69 21.71 22.29
C ASP A 318 20.26 21.28 21.87
N ASP A 319 19.31 22.23 21.85
CA ASP A 319 17.88 21.95 21.55
C ASP A 319 17.63 21.53 20.08
N GLY A 320 18.67 21.21 19.32
CA GLY A 320 18.60 20.81 17.93
C GLY A 320 17.69 19.61 17.67
N ILE A 321 17.71 18.57 18.53
CA ILE A 321 16.86 17.38 18.33
C ILE A 321 15.38 17.66 18.60
N LEU A 322 15.06 18.68 19.43
CA LEU A 322 13.67 19.15 19.62
C LEU A 322 13.07 19.64 18.30
N LYS A 323 13.90 20.17 17.38
CA LYS A 323 13.46 20.62 16.04
C LYS A 323 12.95 19.49 15.14
N ILE A 324 13.20 18.22 15.47
CA ILE A 324 12.60 17.07 14.75
C ILE A 324 11.46 16.39 15.51
N TYR A 325 11.48 16.38 16.85
CA TYR A 325 10.43 15.77 17.66
C TYR A 325 9.20 16.65 17.81
N LEU A 326 9.40 17.97 17.96
CA LEU A 326 8.29 18.90 18.15
C LEU A 326 7.39 19.00 16.90
N PRO A 327 7.89 19.11 15.66
CA PRO A 327 7.02 19.07 14.48
C PRO A 327 6.27 17.75 14.31
N LEU A 328 6.90 16.62 14.66
CA LEU A 328 6.24 15.32 14.67
C LEU A 328 5.08 15.29 15.68
N ALA A 329 5.29 15.76 16.91
CA ALA A 329 4.22 15.81 17.91
C ALA A 329 3.10 16.80 17.54
N MET A 330 3.45 17.98 17.02
CA MET A 330 2.50 19.01 16.60
C MET A 330 1.55 18.53 15.49
N GLN A 331 2.00 17.62 14.63
CA GLN A 331 1.19 17.00 13.58
C GLN A 331 -0.03 16.22 14.11
N TYR A 332 0.04 15.74 15.36
CA TYR A 332 -1.01 14.93 16.01
C TYR A 332 -1.67 15.65 17.21
N LEU A 333 -1.43 16.96 17.36
CA LEU A 333 -2.04 17.76 18.43
C LEU A 333 -3.58 17.64 18.49
N PRO A 334 -4.34 17.60 17.36
CA PRO A 334 -5.79 17.42 17.40
C PRO A 334 -6.24 16.10 18.03
N ASP A 335 -5.54 14.99 17.80
CA ASP A 335 -5.86 13.68 18.42
C ASP A 335 -5.39 13.64 19.90
N PHE A 336 -4.29 14.32 20.24
CA PHE A 336 -3.83 14.42 21.64
C PHE A 336 -4.83 15.16 22.54
N VAL A 337 -5.45 16.26 22.07
CA VAL A 337 -6.42 17.03 22.87
C VAL A 337 -7.78 16.35 23.00
N GLN A 338 -8.12 15.39 22.12
CA GLN A 338 -9.34 14.58 22.22
C GLN A 338 -9.28 13.54 23.36
N SER A 339 -8.12 13.34 23.99
CA SER A 339 -7.95 12.36 25.08
C SER A 339 -7.35 13.03 26.31
N GLU A 340 -8.11 13.04 27.42
CA GLU A 340 -7.66 13.58 28.71
C GLU A 340 -6.31 13.01 29.14
N ARG A 341 -6.10 11.69 28.96
CA ARG A 341 -4.85 11.00 29.30
C ARG A 341 -3.66 11.52 28.48
N PHE A 342 -3.83 11.68 27.17
CA PHE A 342 -2.76 12.18 26.32
C PHE A 342 -2.50 13.67 26.54
N CYS A 343 -3.55 14.49 26.62
CA CYS A 343 -3.45 15.92 26.92
C CYS A 343 -2.72 16.17 28.25
N ARG A 344 -3.04 15.41 29.32
CA ARG A 344 -2.36 15.52 30.63
C ARG A 344 -0.88 15.15 30.53
N ARG A 345 -0.53 14.07 29.81
CA ARG A 345 0.89 13.69 29.58
C ARG A 345 1.64 14.80 28.82
N LEU A 346 1.07 15.28 27.72
CA LEU A 346 1.68 16.31 26.87
C LEU A 346 1.88 17.62 27.64
N ALA A 347 0.87 18.10 28.36
CA ALA A 347 0.95 19.30 29.17
C ALA A 347 2.03 19.17 30.27
N TYR A 348 2.10 18.02 30.96
CA TYR A 348 3.15 17.78 31.95
C TYR A 348 4.56 17.80 31.34
N ALA A 349 4.76 17.16 30.19
CA ALA A 349 6.04 17.16 29.47
C ALA A 349 6.46 18.58 29.04
N VAL A 350 5.52 19.36 28.48
CA VAL A 350 5.74 20.75 28.05
C VAL A 350 6.07 21.65 29.24
N CYS A 351 5.26 21.66 30.30
CA CYS A 351 5.51 22.47 31.50
C CYS A 351 6.87 22.15 32.13
N LYS A 352 7.27 20.87 32.13
CA LYS A 352 8.55 20.42 32.67
C LYS A 352 9.74 20.86 31.83
N LYS A 353 9.67 20.77 30.51
CA LYS A 353 10.72 21.29 29.61
C LYS A 353 10.80 22.82 29.69
N LEU A 354 9.66 23.51 29.77
CA LEU A 354 9.61 24.97 29.97
C LEU A 354 10.29 25.39 31.29
N ALA A 355 9.96 24.72 32.40
CA ALA A 355 10.61 25.00 33.69
C ALA A 355 12.13 24.76 33.65
N HIS A 356 12.59 23.71 32.96
CA HIS A 356 14.02 23.48 32.76
C HIS A 356 14.69 24.59 31.95
N LEU A 357 14.09 25.01 30.83
CA LEU A 357 14.60 26.10 29.99
C LEU A 357 14.66 27.44 30.75
N ILE A 358 13.63 27.77 31.54
CA ILE A 358 13.60 28.97 32.38
C ILE A 358 14.75 28.94 33.40
N ASN A 359 14.98 27.81 34.06
CA ASN A 359 16.08 27.67 35.02
C ASN A 359 17.44 27.84 34.33
N THR A 360 17.67 27.19 33.19
CA THR A 360 18.92 27.33 32.42
C THR A 360 19.16 28.78 31.95
N MET A 361 18.11 29.51 31.56
CA MET A 361 18.19 30.94 31.23
C MET A 361 18.53 31.79 32.46
N ALA A 362 17.93 31.51 33.62
CA ALA A 362 18.20 32.21 34.86
C ALA A 362 19.65 31.99 35.35
N ASP A 363 20.13 30.75 35.31
CA ASP A 363 21.52 30.40 35.66
C ASP A 363 22.52 31.11 34.75
N SER A 364 22.25 31.13 33.44
CA SER A 364 23.07 31.85 32.43
C SER A 364 23.11 33.36 32.68
N HIS A 365 21.99 33.96 33.08
CA HIS A 365 21.90 35.38 33.41
C HIS A 365 22.63 35.73 34.71
N ASN A 366 22.55 34.87 35.73
CA ASN A 366 23.26 35.03 37.00
C ASN A 366 24.78 34.92 36.83
N LEU A 367 25.26 34.02 35.96
CA LEU A 367 26.67 33.93 35.57
C LEU A 367 27.18 35.22 34.91
N CYS A 368 26.39 35.82 34.01
CA CYS A 368 26.75 37.07 33.33
C CYS A 368 26.85 38.26 34.31
N LEU A 369 25.96 38.35 35.29
CA LEU A 369 26.01 39.38 36.34
C LEU A 369 27.21 39.22 37.28
N ALA A 370 27.66 37.99 37.54
CA ALA A 370 28.84 37.72 38.38
C ALA A 370 30.16 38.13 37.68
N ASP A 371 30.22 38.04 36.36
CA ASP A 371 31.41 38.36 35.54
C ASP A 371 31.56 39.88 35.31
N THR A 372 30.45 40.65 35.35
CA THR A 372 30.46 42.12 35.26
C THR A 372 30.88 42.81 36.57
N GLY A 373 32.00 42.39 37.15
CA GLY A 373 32.46 42.72 38.51
C GLY A 373 32.73 44.22 38.80
N ILE A 374 31.68 45.00 38.98
CA ILE A 374 31.74 46.34 39.59
C ILE A 374 31.69 46.15 41.12
N LYS A 375 32.86 46.15 41.76
CA LYS A 375 32.93 46.27 43.22
C LYS A 375 32.34 47.63 43.64
N PRO A 376 31.46 47.69 44.64
CA PRO A 376 31.07 48.96 45.24
C PRO A 376 32.30 49.64 45.87
N LYS A 377 32.38 50.96 45.75
CA LYS A 377 33.36 51.81 46.44
C LYS A 377 32.93 52.08 47.87
#